data_AF-A0A2G5K418-F1
#
_entry.id   AF-A0A2G5K418-F1
#
_cell.length_a   1.000
_cell.length_b   1.000
_cell.length_c   1.000
_cell.angle_alpha   90.00
_cell.angle_beta   90.00
_cell.angle_gamma   90.00
#
_symmetry.space_group_name_H-M   'P 1'
#
loop_
_entity.id
_entity.type
_entity.pdbx_description
1 polymer ?
#
loop_
_entity_poly.entity_id
_entity_poly.type
_entity_poly.pdbx_seq_one_letter_code
_entity_poly.pdbx_strand_id
1 'polypeptide(L)'
;MKTLKVLSTLAITAALFVSCGEKKKEMEAEANEEVMEVKAEIKEETTPNIVGVAAGNDSFTTLVAAVKAAGLVETLSGTGPFTVFAPTNEAFAKLPEGTVENLLKPENKEALTGILTYHVVSGKYEAAAVIEAINGNNGAFTVETVQGGTITLSLQDGNVMLTDAKGGTSTVVIADVAASNGVIHALDTVVMP
;
A
#
# COMPACT_ATOMS: atom_id res chain seq x y z
N MET A 1 -36.91 16.26 -48.34
CA MET A 1 -37.85 16.93 -47.41
C MET A 1 -37.08 17.80 -46.43
N LYS A 2 -37.27 19.13 -46.58
CA LYS A 2 -37.19 20.23 -45.61
C LYS A 2 -35.93 20.41 -44.73
N THR A 3 -35.13 21.37 -45.18
CA THR A 3 -34.30 22.34 -44.45
C THR A 3 -35.07 23.14 -43.38
N LEU A 4 -34.38 23.61 -42.31
CA LEU A 4 -34.43 24.96 -41.68
C LEU A 4 -33.81 24.87 -40.26
N LYS A 5 -32.70 25.52 -39.87
CA LYS A 5 -32.41 26.96 -39.61
C LYS A 5 -33.24 27.59 -38.47
N VAL A 6 -32.59 28.52 -37.72
CA VAL A 6 -33.07 29.48 -36.68
C VAL A 6 -32.64 29.03 -35.26
N LEU A 7 -31.65 29.58 -34.55
CA LEU A 7 -31.21 30.95 -34.24
C LEU A 7 -32.27 31.80 -33.50
N SER A 8 -32.23 31.86 -32.16
CA SER A 8 -32.84 32.99 -31.44
C SER A 8 -32.32 33.16 -30.00
N THR A 9 -31.67 34.29 -29.79
CA THR A 9 -31.35 34.98 -28.54
C THR A 9 -32.53 35.84 -28.07
N LEU A 10 -32.88 35.83 -26.77
CA LEU A 10 -33.54 36.91 -25.99
C LEU A 10 -33.67 36.42 -24.53
N ALA A 11 -33.07 36.95 -23.46
CA ALA A 11 -32.88 38.30 -22.92
C ALA A 11 -34.12 38.90 -22.20
N ILE A 12 -33.90 39.28 -20.92
CA ILE A 12 -34.63 40.28 -20.07
C ILE A 12 -35.85 39.69 -19.29
N THR A 13 -36.03 39.76 -17.95
CA THR A 13 -36.02 40.89 -16.96
C THR A 13 -36.13 40.25 -15.53
N ALA A 14 -35.25 40.45 -14.55
CA ALA A 14 -35.05 41.55 -13.59
C ALA A 14 -36.13 41.73 -12.47
N ALA A 15 -35.75 41.46 -11.20
CA ALA A 15 -36.10 42.18 -9.94
C ALA A 15 -35.55 41.37 -8.73
N LEU A 16 -34.35 41.65 -8.18
CA LEU A 16 -34.03 42.60 -7.09
C LEU A 16 -34.84 42.41 -5.79
N PHE A 17 -34.20 41.77 -4.80
CA PHE A 17 -34.21 42.27 -3.42
C PHE A 17 -32.78 42.35 -2.90
N VAL A 18 -32.31 43.59 -2.83
CA VAL A 18 -31.11 44.04 -2.14
C VAL A 18 -31.42 44.03 -0.64
N SER A 19 -30.61 43.31 0.15
CA SER A 19 -30.38 43.67 1.55
C SER A 19 -28.88 43.74 1.77
N CYS A 20 -28.43 44.96 2.04
CA CYS A 20 -27.05 45.39 2.20
C CYS A 20 -26.38 44.77 3.44
N GLY A 21 -25.07 44.54 3.33
CA GLY A 21 -24.17 44.19 4.42
C GLY A 21 -22.70 44.23 3.99
N GLU A 22 -22.27 45.41 3.51
CA GLU A 22 -20.90 45.96 3.47
C GLU A 22 -19.71 45.21 2.80
N LYS A 23 -19.30 45.81 1.66
CA LYS A 23 -17.92 46.22 1.24
C LYS A 23 -16.85 45.12 1.05
N LYS A 24 -15.99 45.11 0.00
CA LYS A 24 -15.75 45.93 -1.20
C LYS A 24 -14.54 45.30 -1.95
N LYS A 25 -14.58 45.28 -3.30
CA LYS A 25 -13.48 45.22 -4.29
C LYS A 25 -12.56 43.99 -4.33
N GLU A 26 -12.55 43.20 -5.41
CA GLU A 26 -11.95 43.43 -6.76
C GLU A 26 -10.41 43.30 -6.81
N MET A 27 -9.98 42.40 -7.70
CA MET A 27 -8.87 42.53 -8.67
C MET A 27 -7.43 42.28 -8.19
N GLU A 28 -6.83 41.29 -8.86
CA GLU A 28 -5.45 41.19 -9.37
C GLU A 28 -4.37 42.05 -8.71
N ALA A 29 -3.32 41.40 -8.18
CA ALA A 29 -1.94 41.86 -8.32
C ALA A 29 -0.97 40.77 -7.84
N GLU A 30 -0.04 40.40 -8.72
CA GLU A 30 1.24 39.82 -8.35
C GLU A 30 2.06 40.80 -7.50
N ALA A 31 2.84 40.28 -6.55
CA ALA A 31 4.22 40.68 -6.18
C ALA A 31 4.49 40.61 -4.67
N ASN A 32 5.35 39.64 -4.34
CA ASN A 32 6.51 39.69 -3.44
C ASN A 32 6.38 39.98 -1.92
N GLU A 33 6.81 38.95 -1.18
CA GLU A 33 7.64 38.92 0.05
C GLU A 33 7.04 39.15 1.45
N GLU A 34 7.31 38.12 2.27
CA GLU A 34 7.37 38.01 3.74
C GLU A 34 6.12 38.31 4.58
N VAL A 35 5.41 37.23 4.93
CA VAL A 35 4.86 37.09 6.29
C VAL A 35 5.08 35.66 6.78
N MET A 36 5.86 35.53 7.84
CA MET A 36 6.05 34.34 8.67
C MET A 36 4.73 33.87 9.31
N GLU A 37 4.65 32.55 9.53
CA GLU A 37 3.74 31.83 10.44
C GLU A 37 2.27 31.77 10.00
N VAL A 38 1.68 30.61 9.71
CA VAL A 38 1.49 29.48 10.62
C VAL A 38 1.60 28.15 9.85
N LYS A 39 2.60 27.33 10.21
CA LYS A 39 2.71 25.93 9.78
C LYS A 39 1.68 25.09 10.54
N ALA A 40 0.41 25.24 10.18
CA ALA A 40 -0.63 24.31 10.59
C ALA A 40 -0.53 23.10 9.66
N GLU A 41 0.26 22.12 10.07
CA GLU A 41 0.17 20.75 9.55
C GLU A 41 -1.27 20.28 9.72
N ILE A 42 -2.02 20.31 8.62
CA ILE A 42 -3.25 19.53 8.48
C ILE A 42 -2.79 18.07 8.56
N LYS A 43 -2.88 17.51 9.77
CA LYS A 43 -2.88 16.06 9.98
C LYS A 43 -4.21 15.56 9.40
N GLU A 44 -4.26 15.38 8.08
CA GLU A 44 -5.28 14.52 7.51
C GLU A 44 -5.16 13.17 8.21
N GLU A 45 -6.28 12.65 8.71
CA GLU A 45 -6.41 11.26 9.14
C GLU A 45 -6.34 10.36 7.90
N THR A 46 -5.23 10.40 7.17
CA THR A 46 -4.92 9.45 6.11
C THR A 46 -4.56 8.15 6.78
N THR A 47 -5.28 7.07 6.47
CA THR A 47 -4.85 5.74 6.86
C THR A 47 -3.39 5.55 6.42
N PRO A 48 -2.47 5.15 7.32
CA PRO A 48 -1.07 5.00 6.96
C PRO A 48 -0.93 3.98 5.82
N ASN A 49 0.02 4.23 4.91
CA ASN A 49 0.37 3.27 3.86
C ASN A 49 1.09 2.06 4.47
N ILE A 50 1.40 1.05 3.65
CA ILE A 50 2.02 -0.20 4.12
C ILE A 50 3.29 0.07 4.94
N VAL A 51 4.14 1.00 4.49
CA VAL A 51 5.38 1.34 5.20
C VAL A 51 5.08 2.05 6.52
N GLY A 52 4.08 2.94 6.55
CA GLY A 52 3.63 3.63 7.76
C GLY A 52 3.04 2.68 8.81
N VAL A 53 2.22 1.72 8.38
CA VAL A 53 1.67 0.67 9.27
C VAL A 53 2.81 -0.19 9.84
N ALA A 54 3.75 -0.63 9.00
CA ALA A 54 4.89 -1.42 9.43
C ALA A 54 5.81 -0.64 10.39
N ALA A 55 6.05 0.64 10.12
CA ALA A 55 6.89 1.50 10.96
C ALA A 55 6.25 1.83 12.32
N GLY A 56 4.92 1.80 12.42
CA GLY A 56 4.18 2.01 13.66
C GLY A 56 4.03 0.76 14.53
N ASN A 57 4.56 -0.39 14.11
CA ASN A 57 4.37 -1.66 14.78
C ASN A 57 5.73 -2.31 15.14
N ASP A 58 5.91 -2.58 16.43
CA ASP A 58 7.16 -3.13 16.98
C ASP A 58 7.50 -4.53 16.44
N SER A 59 6.52 -5.28 15.91
CA SER A 59 6.74 -6.61 15.32
C SER A 59 7.38 -6.56 13.93
N PHE A 60 7.45 -5.40 13.26
CA PHE A 60 7.97 -5.28 11.89
C PHE A 60 9.23 -4.42 11.78
N THR A 61 9.89 -4.10 12.89
CA THR A 61 11.09 -3.24 12.91
C THR A 61 12.21 -3.77 11.99
N THR A 62 12.41 -5.09 11.93
CA THR A 62 13.42 -5.72 11.06
C THR A 62 13.07 -5.55 9.59
N LEU A 63 11.80 -5.73 9.23
CA LEU A 63 11.30 -5.51 7.87
C LEU A 63 11.49 -4.05 7.44
N VAL A 64 11.16 -3.10 8.32
CA VAL A 64 11.33 -1.67 8.03
C VAL A 64 12.79 -1.31 7.79
N ALA A 65 13.72 -1.88 8.58
CA ALA A 65 15.15 -1.72 8.37
C ALA A 65 15.59 -2.28 7.00
N ALA A 66 15.11 -3.48 6.65
CA ALA A 66 15.38 -4.12 5.35
C ALA A 66 14.85 -3.30 4.16
N VAL A 67 13.61 -2.82 4.23
CA VAL A 67 12.99 -1.99 3.18
C VAL A 67 13.75 -0.68 2.98
N LYS A 68 14.22 -0.05 4.07
CA LYS A 68 15.08 1.14 4.01
C LYS A 68 16.43 0.83 3.37
N ALA A 69 17.08 -0.27 3.75
CA ALA A 69 18.37 -0.69 3.18
C ALA A 69 18.26 -1.04 1.68
N ALA A 70 17.16 -1.67 1.28
CA ALA A 70 16.87 -1.99 -0.12
C ALA A 70 16.44 -0.75 -0.94
N GLY A 71 15.97 0.31 -0.29
CA GLY A 71 15.45 1.51 -0.97
C GLY A 71 14.06 1.31 -1.58
N LEU A 72 13.27 0.37 -1.02
CA LEU A 72 11.93 0.04 -1.52
C LEU A 72 10.81 0.88 -0.89
N VAL A 73 11.14 1.83 -0.02
CA VAL A 73 10.17 2.68 0.68
C VAL A 73 9.24 3.39 -0.31
N GLU A 74 9.78 3.95 -1.38
CA GLU A 74 8.99 4.69 -2.38
C GLU A 74 8.07 3.75 -3.17
N THR A 75 8.57 2.58 -3.58
CA THR A 75 7.80 1.55 -4.30
C THR A 75 6.62 1.05 -3.46
N LEU A 76 6.86 0.71 -2.19
CA LEU A 76 5.84 0.21 -1.27
C LEU A 76 4.92 1.31 -0.73
N SER A 77 5.26 2.58 -0.93
CA SER A 77 4.41 3.73 -0.64
C SER A 77 3.58 4.19 -1.84
N GLY A 78 3.75 3.54 -3.01
CA GLY A 78 3.00 3.85 -4.22
C GLY A 78 1.50 3.59 -4.09
N THR A 79 0.74 3.97 -5.12
CA THR A 79 -0.73 4.09 -5.10
C THR A 79 -1.50 2.77 -4.90
N GLY A 80 -0.84 1.60 -4.97
CA GLY A 80 -1.48 0.30 -4.76
C GLY A 80 -2.53 -0.06 -5.81
N PRO A 81 -3.29 -1.16 -5.61
CA PRO A 81 -3.29 -1.99 -4.40
C PRO A 81 -2.14 -3.00 -4.36
N PHE A 82 -1.51 -3.13 -3.19
CA PHE A 82 -0.54 -4.19 -2.91
C PHE A 82 -1.00 -5.08 -1.77
N THR A 83 -0.60 -6.34 -1.81
CA THR A 83 -0.69 -7.24 -0.65
C THR A 83 0.73 -7.59 -0.23
N VAL A 84 1.05 -7.33 1.03
CA VAL A 84 2.39 -7.59 1.57
C VAL A 84 2.29 -8.66 2.64
N PHE A 85 3.00 -9.75 2.42
CA PHE A 85 3.21 -10.79 3.41
C PHE A 85 4.40 -10.38 4.27
N ALA A 86 4.16 -9.72 5.38
CA ALA A 86 5.19 -9.14 6.23
C ALA A 86 5.69 -10.15 7.28
N PRO A 87 6.91 -10.68 7.18
CA PRO A 87 7.48 -11.48 8.25
C PRO A 87 7.65 -10.65 9.52
N THR A 88 7.22 -11.22 10.64
CA THR A 88 7.43 -10.63 11.97
C THR A 88 8.90 -10.73 12.38
N ASN A 89 9.30 -9.99 13.40
CA ASN A 89 10.63 -10.12 14.00
C ASN A 89 10.93 -11.56 14.46
N GLU A 90 9.92 -12.28 14.93
CA GLU A 90 10.05 -13.70 15.30
C GLU A 90 10.34 -14.58 14.07
N ALA A 91 9.74 -14.28 12.92
CA ALA A 91 10.05 -14.95 11.66
C ALA A 91 11.50 -14.76 11.25
N PHE A 92 12.03 -13.54 11.39
CA PHE A 92 13.45 -13.26 11.13
C PHE A 92 14.37 -13.94 12.13
N ALA A 93 13.95 -14.08 13.40
CA ALA A 93 14.73 -14.77 14.43
C ALA A 93 14.79 -16.30 14.22
N LYS A 94 13.87 -16.89 13.46
CA LYS A 94 13.93 -18.31 13.05
C LYS A 94 14.99 -18.59 11.99
N LEU A 95 15.47 -17.56 11.29
CA LEU A 95 16.55 -17.73 10.33
C LEU A 95 17.86 -18.05 11.06
N PRO A 96 18.77 -18.82 10.45
CA PRO A 96 20.09 -19.08 11.04
C PRO A 96 20.80 -17.78 11.39
N GLU A 97 21.49 -17.76 12.54
CA GLU A 97 22.25 -16.59 12.99
C GLU A 97 23.19 -16.07 11.89
N GLY A 98 23.25 -14.75 11.76
CA GLY A 98 24.02 -14.08 10.71
C GLY A 98 23.33 -13.98 9.35
N THR A 99 22.19 -14.65 9.10
CA THR A 99 21.46 -14.54 7.82
C THR A 99 20.94 -13.14 7.60
N VAL A 100 20.24 -12.58 8.59
CA VAL A 100 19.66 -11.22 8.50
C VAL A 100 20.76 -10.16 8.36
N GLU A 101 21.81 -10.26 9.17
CA GLU A 101 22.97 -9.37 9.12
C GLU A 101 23.65 -9.42 7.76
N ASN A 102 23.79 -10.62 7.18
CA ASN A 102 24.36 -10.79 5.86
C ASN A 102 23.45 -10.18 4.78
N LEU A 103 22.13 -10.40 4.86
CA LEU A 103 21.16 -9.81 3.92
C LEU A 103 21.12 -8.28 3.98
N LEU A 104 21.37 -7.68 5.14
CA LEU A 104 21.42 -6.23 5.31
C LEU A 104 22.73 -5.60 4.83
N LYS A 105 23.75 -6.38 4.44
CA LYS A 105 24.98 -5.84 3.87
C LYS A 105 24.70 -5.17 2.52
N PRO A 106 25.38 -4.06 2.21
CA PRO A 106 25.20 -3.36 0.94
C PRO A 106 25.54 -4.25 -0.28
N GLU A 107 26.49 -5.18 -0.12
CA GLU A 107 26.86 -6.16 -1.14
C GLU A 107 25.71 -7.12 -1.50
N ASN A 108 24.78 -7.36 -0.58
CA ASN A 108 23.63 -8.25 -0.76
C ASN A 108 22.32 -7.48 -1.04
N LYS A 109 22.41 -6.18 -1.34
CA LYS A 109 21.23 -5.34 -1.57
C LYS A 109 20.32 -5.88 -2.69
N GLU A 110 20.89 -6.44 -3.76
CA GLU A 110 20.11 -7.05 -4.84
C GLU A 110 19.34 -8.27 -4.35
N ALA A 111 19.98 -9.15 -3.57
CA ALA A 111 19.34 -10.31 -2.96
C ALA A 111 18.24 -9.89 -1.98
N LEU A 112 18.50 -8.87 -1.14
CA LEU A 112 17.52 -8.30 -0.23
C LEU A 112 16.31 -7.73 -0.97
N THR A 113 16.55 -7.00 -2.05
CA THR A 113 15.49 -6.45 -2.91
C THR A 113 14.64 -7.57 -3.47
N GLY A 114 15.26 -8.62 -4.02
CA GLY A 114 14.57 -9.80 -4.52
C GLY A 114 13.67 -10.45 -3.47
N ILE A 115 14.21 -10.71 -2.27
CA ILE A 115 13.46 -11.30 -1.16
C ILE A 115 12.28 -10.39 -0.76
N LEU A 116 12.50 -9.08 -0.63
CA LEU A 116 11.43 -8.17 -0.25
C LEU A 116 10.34 -8.08 -1.32
N THR A 117 10.70 -8.06 -2.61
CA THR A 117 9.72 -8.08 -3.71
C THR A 117 9.00 -9.41 -3.84
N TYR A 118 9.57 -10.51 -3.33
CA TYR A 118 8.92 -11.81 -3.27
C TYR A 118 7.82 -11.86 -2.20
N HIS A 119 7.94 -11.05 -1.15
CA HIS A 119 6.89 -10.90 -0.14
C HIS A 119 5.74 -9.98 -0.59
N VAL A 120 5.85 -9.37 -1.77
CA VAL A 120 4.88 -8.38 -2.28
C VAL A 120 4.16 -8.98 -3.47
N VAL A 121 2.83 -8.87 -3.44
CA VAL A 121 1.96 -9.29 -4.53
C VAL A 121 1.17 -8.08 -5.01
N SER A 122 1.09 -7.92 -6.33
CA SER A 122 0.27 -6.89 -6.97
C SER A 122 -1.21 -7.29 -6.88
N GLY A 123 -2.05 -6.42 -6.32
CA GLY A 123 -3.47 -6.69 -6.09
C GLY A 123 -3.83 -6.70 -4.61
N LYS A 124 -5.14 -6.66 -4.35
CA LYS A 124 -5.70 -6.69 -3.00
C LYS A 124 -6.24 -8.08 -2.70
N TYR A 125 -5.55 -8.81 -1.84
CA TYR A 125 -5.91 -10.16 -1.42
C TYR A 125 -6.26 -10.13 0.07
N GLU A 126 -7.54 -9.89 0.36
CA GLU A 126 -8.09 -10.06 1.71
C GLU A 126 -8.17 -11.57 2.03
N ALA A 127 -8.02 -11.95 3.29
CA ALA A 127 -8.00 -13.34 3.72
C ALA A 127 -9.28 -14.08 3.32
N ALA A 128 -10.44 -13.43 3.46
CA ALA A 128 -11.71 -14.02 3.04
C ALA A 128 -11.72 -14.38 1.54
N ALA A 129 -11.27 -13.46 0.68
CA ALA A 129 -11.21 -13.69 -0.77
C ALA A 129 -10.17 -14.76 -1.13
N VAL A 130 -9.03 -14.81 -0.42
CA VAL A 130 -8.03 -15.86 -0.59
C VAL A 130 -8.60 -17.22 -0.19
N ILE A 131 -9.30 -17.33 0.93
CA ILE A 131 -9.91 -18.58 1.38
C ILE A 131 -10.97 -19.07 0.39
N GLU A 132 -11.81 -18.18 -0.13
CA GLU A 132 -12.77 -18.52 -1.19
C GLU A 132 -12.06 -19.02 -2.46
N ALA A 133 -10.99 -18.35 -2.88
CA ALA A 133 -10.19 -18.77 -4.03
C ALA A 133 -9.53 -20.14 -3.80
N ILE A 134 -8.99 -20.41 -2.61
CA ILE A 134 -8.41 -21.71 -2.25
C ILE A 134 -9.47 -22.82 -2.36
N ASN A 135 -10.65 -22.61 -1.75
CA ASN A 135 -11.74 -23.58 -1.79
C ASN A 135 -12.26 -23.80 -3.22
N GLY A 136 -12.28 -22.75 -4.06
CA GLY A 136 -12.67 -22.83 -5.47
C GLY A 136 -11.63 -23.49 -6.38
N ASN A 137 -10.36 -23.56 -5.98
CA ASN A 137 -9.25 -24.11 -6.77
C ASN A 137 -8.72 -25.44 -6.20
N ASN A 138 -9.62 -26.32 -5.73
CA ASN A 138 -9.28 -27.64 -5.19
C ASN A 138 -8.31 -27.61 -3.99
N GLY A 139 -8.35 -26.56 -3.18
CA GLY A 139 -7.60 -26.47 -1.92
C GLY A 139 -6.24 -25.75 -2.02
N ALA A 140 -5.91 -25.13 -3.16
CA ALA A 140 -4.71 -24.31 -3.30
C ALA A 140 -4.92 -23.13 -4.27
N PHE A 141 -4.35 -21.96 -3.96
CA PHE A 141 -4.39 -20.78 -4.83
C PHE A 141 -2.99 -20.22 -5.04
N THR A 142 -2.49 -20.19 -6.28
CA THR A 142 -1.15 -19.68 -6.58
C THR A 142 -1.21 -18.22 -7.01
N VAL A 143 -0.33 -17.40 -6.44
CA VAL A 143 -0.16 -15.98 -6.76
C VAL A 143 1.25 -15.70 -7.26
N GLU A 144 1.38 -14.75 -8.19
CA GLU A 144 2.65 -14.26 -8.69
C GLU A 144 3.10 -13.03 -7.89
N THR A 145 4.34 -13.06 -7.43
CA THR A 145 4.95 -11.98 -6.65
C THR A 145 5.53 -10.91 -7.58
N VAL A 146 5.80 -9.71 -7.07
CA VAL A 146 6.43 -8.63 -7.85
C VAL A 146 7.84 -9.03 -8.32
N GLN A 147 8.50 -9.96 -7.63
CA GLN A 147 9.78 -10.52 -8.03
C GLN A 147 9.70 -11.44 -9.27
N GLY A 148 8.51 -11.93 -9.62
CA GLY A 148 8.25 -12.89 -10.70
C GLY A 148 8.19 -14.36 -10.26
N GLY A 149 8.58 -14.67 -9.01
CA GLY A 149 8.36 -15.97 -8.40
C GLY A 149 6.90 -16.16 -7.97
N THR A 150 6.48 -17.41 -7.78
CA THR A 150 5.12 -17.75 -7.33
C THR A 150 5.09 -18.21 -5.88
N ILE A 151 3.98 -17.94 -5.21
CA ILE A 151 3.66 -18.43 -3.86
C ILE A 151 2.34 -19.19 -3.95
N THR A 152 2.29 -20.37 -3.34
CA THR A 152 1.06 -21.16 -3.26
C THR A 152 0.41 -20.97 -1.90
N LEU A 153 -0.85 -20.55 -1.91
CA LEU A 153 -1.66 -20.32 -0.72
C LEU A 153 -2.51 -21.57 -0.41
N SER A 154 -2.18 -22.16 0.73
CA SER A 154 -2.83 -23.21 1.52
C SER A 154 -3.98 -22.78 2.42
N LEU A 155 -4.97 -23.63 2.71
CA LEU A 155 -5.67 -23.58 3.99
C LEU A 155 -5.30 -24.81 4.82
N GLN A 156 -4.75 -24.59 6.01
CA GLN A 156 -4.43 -25.67 6.96
C GLN A 156 -4.89 -25.27 8.36
N ASP A 157 -5.67 -26.15 9.01
CA ASP A 157 -6.19 -25.94 10.37
C ASP A 157 -6.92 -24.60 10.56
N GLY A 158 -7.57 -24.10 9.51
CA GLY A 158 -8.28 -22.81 9.50
C GLY A 158 -7.39 -21.58 9.28
N ASN A 159 -6.08 -21.76 9.12
CA ASN A 159 -5.13 -20.68 8.85
C ASN A 159 -4.65 -20.72 7.40
N VAL A 160 -4.39 -19.55 6.83
CA VAL A 160 -3.78 -19.43 5.50
C VAL A 160 -2.28 -19.76 5.62
N MET A 161 -1.83 -20.74 4.85
CA MET A 161 -0.42 -21.10 4.73
C MET A 161 0.13 -20.67 3.37
N LEU A 162 1.38 -20.28 3.34
CA LEU A 162 2.13 -19.93 2.14
C LEU A 162 3.21 -20.98 1.93
N THR A 163 3.33 -21.49 0.72
CA THR A 163 4.44 -22.34 0.29
C THR A 163 5.25 -21.58 -0.75
N ASP A 164 6.53 -21.38 -0.46
CA ASP A 164 7.47 -20.70 -1.36
C ASP A 164 8.02 -21.64 -2.46
N ALA A 165 8.80 -21.07 -3.38
CA ALA A 165 9.39 -21.81 -4.49
C ALA A 165 10.41 -22.89 -4.06
N LYS A 166 10.98 -22.76 -2.85
CA LYS A 166 11.90 -23.73 -2.23
C LYS A 166 11.17 -24.80 -1.42
N GLY A 167 9.83 -24.74 -1.33
CA GLY A 167 9.01 -25.62 -0.52
C GLY A 167 9.02 -25.28 0.96
N GLY A 168 9.54 -24.11 1.33
CA GLY A 168 9.40 -23.55 2.68
C GLY A 168 7.95 -23.14 2.93
N THR A 169 7.45 -23.44 4.13
CA THR A 169 6.09 -23.11 4.53
C THR A 169 6.08 -21.98 5.56
N SER A 170 5.14 -21.05 5.41
CA SER A 170 4.91 -19.93 6.32
C SER A 170 3.43 -19.83 6.65
N THR A 171 3.10 -19.51 7.89
CA THR A 171 1.71 -19.36 8.35
C THR A 171 1.38 -17.90 8.55
N VAL A 172 0.21 -17.48 8.10
CA VAL A 172 -0.31 -16.14 8.41
C VAL A 172 -0.78 -16.12 9.85
N VAL A 173 -0.12 -15.33 10.70
CA VAL A 173 -0.44 -15.18 12.13
C VAL A 173 -1.40 -14.03 12.40
N ILE A 174 -1.35 -12.98 11.58
CA ILE A 174 -2.27 -11.85 11.61
C ILE A 174 -2.64 -11.55 10.17
N ALA A 175 -3.92 -11.61 9.84
CA ALA A 175 -4.43 -11.32 8.52
C ALA A 175 -5.18 -9.98 8.48
N ASP A 176 -5.38 -9.45 7.27
CA ASP A 176 -6.25 -8.31 6.98
C ASP A 176 -5.87 -7.01 7.71
N VAL A 177 -4.57 -6.75 7.89
CA VAL A 177 -4.11 -5.47 8.42
C VAL A 177 -4.22 -4.42 7.31
N ALA A 178 -5.22 -3.56 7.43
CA ALA A 178 -5.52 -2.55 6.42
C ALA A 178 -4.45 -1.45 6.35
N ALA A 179 -4.06 -1.10 5.13
CA ALA A 179 -3.22 0.05 4.80
C ALA A 179 -3.88 0.87 3.68
N SER A 180 -3.55 2.16 3.55
CA SER A 180 -4.18 3.01 2.51
C SER A 180 -3.95 2.53 1.09
N ASN A 181 -2.83 1.85 0.83
CA ASN A 181 -2.45 1.36 -0.48
C ASN A 181 -2.48 -0.19 -0.59
N GLY A 182 -3.11 -0.89 0.36
CA GLY A 182 -3.08 -2.34 0.35
C GLY A 182 -3.54 -3.05 1.62
N VAL A 183 -3.09 -4.30 1.75
CA VAL A 183 -3.30 -5.17 2.92
C VAL A 183 -1.98 -5.79 3.33
N ILE A 184 -1.76 -5.91 4.63
CA ILE A 184 -0.61 -6.61 5.21
C ILE A 184 -1.10 -7.89 5.89
N HIS A 185 -0.40 -8.99 5.60
CA HIS A 185 -0.56 -10.26 6.30
C HIS A 185 0.74 -10.57 7.03
N ALA A 186 0.70 -10.67 8.35
CA ALA A 186 1.87 -10.99 9.14
C ALA A 186 2.19 -12.48 9.04
N LEU A 187 3.45 -12.81 8.79
CA LEU A 187 3.94 -14.19 8.72
C LEU A 187 4.80 -14.57 9.93
N ASP A 188 4.74 -15.85 10.27
CA ASP A 188 5.59 -16.46 11.28
C ASP A 188 6.96 -16.91 10.75
N THR A 189 7.14 -16.96 9.43
CA THR A 189 8.35 -17.45 8.75
C THR A 189 8.61 -16.61 7.50
N VAL A 190 9.88 -16.45 7.12
CA VAL A 190 10.29 -15.67 5.92
C VAL A 190 10.19 -16.56 4.69
N VAL A 191 9.48 -16.12 3.65
CA VAL A 191 9.40 -16.84 2.38
C VAL A 191 10.57 -16.52 1.47
N MET A 192 11.11 -17.54 0.79
CA MET A 192 12.33 -17.40 -0.01
C MET A 192 12.07 -17.73 -1.49
N PRO A 193 12.43 -16.85 -2.44
CA PRO A 193 12.35 -17.16 -3.87
C PRO A 193 13.36 -18.25 -4.27
#